data_AF-A0A812HM06-F1
#
_entry.id   AF-A0A812HM06-F1
#
_cell.length_a   1.000
_cell.length_b   1.000
_cell.length_c   1.000
_cell.angle_alpha   90.00
_cell.angle_beta   90.00
_cell.angle_gamma   90.00
#
_symmetry.space_group_name_H-M   'P 1'
#
loop_
_entity.id
_entity.type
_entity.pdbx_description
1 polymer ?
#
loop_
_entity_poly.entity_id
_entity_poly.type
_entity_poly.pdbx_seq_one_letter_code
_entity_poly.pdbx_strand_id
1 'polypeptide(L)'
;MSKYICSMLPAFFVLTVVLPAVLSTSHHLMCGNNPEGIADNDWELLHKLVKRWANATIRHHDVWEVTVNLDHNDGQLLKIGKEKVEVEEHLEVASKTFHMVNYFSIGQESQVGMHFDKHRTKSQTCNLFVYGAAGFVQELRCWGVQHVGNLVANLYKGDRKDNANLILDSEGDAGEPQLIGNPESLMFLNINSYAGGKAHLWQSECDVGVDPPPPSGSLSDEQDPGDGKLEVVTLPVIANIALDNLVHQARRVCQAGSYFLEYFKNEDGMNIYFEVDGEFYHAVNPDSTVVKLYKKLQVLQKNKLDEAEDSDSDWFDMDDFVPDGMGCGF
;
A
#
# COMPACT_ATOMS: atom_id res chain seq x y z
N MET A 1 -7.75 23.22 38.21
CA MET A 1 -7.35 23.87 36.94
C MET A 1 -5.98 23.33 36.51
N SER A 2 -5.88 22.01 36.32
CA SER A 2 -4.66 21.32 35.85
C SER A 2 -5.05 19.91 35.39
N LYS A 3 -5.48 19.79 34.13
CA LYS A 3 -5.75 18.53 33.42
C LYS A 3 -5.73 18.76 31.89
N TYR A 4 -4.68 19.37 31.33
CA TYR A 4 -4.56 19.52 29.85
C TYR A 4 -3.10 19.63 29.37
N ILE A 5 -2.13 18.91 29.97
CA ILE A 5 -0.71 18.96 29.53
C ILE A 5 -0.17 17.60 29.05
N CYS A 6 -0.97 16.53 29.00
CA CYS A 6 -0.46 15.18 28.71
C CYS A 6 -0.74 14.62 27.30
N SER A 7 -1.04 15.44 26.28
CA SER A 7 -1.26 14.94 24.91
C SER A 7 -0.59 15.72 23.78
N MET A 8 0.25 16.72 24.07
CA MET A 8 0.88 17.55 23.02
C MET A 8 2.29 17.09 22.60
N LEU A 9 2.91 16.19 23.35
CA LEU A 9 4.28 15.71 23.05
C LEU A 9 4.41 14.88 21.77
N PRO A 10 3.46 13.97 21.42
CA PRO A 10 3.51 13.26 20.14
C PRO A 10 3.28 14.21 18.95
N ALA A 11 2.33 15.15 19.09
CA ALA A 11 1.97 16.10 18.04
C ALA A 11 3.11 17.08 17.69
N PHE A 12 3.90 17.51 18.69
CA PHE A 12 5.08 18.35 18.45
C PHE A 12 6.22 17.58 17.77
N PHE A 13 6.35 16.27 18.02
CA PHE A 13 7.36 15.43 17.38
C PHE A 13 7.02 15.19 15.89
N VAL A 14 5.75 14.93 15.59
CA VAL A 14 5.23 14.86 14.21
C VAL A 14 5.47 16.17 13.47
N LEU A 15 5.15 17.32 14.07
CA LEU A 15 5.29 18.63 13.42
C LEU A 15 6.75 19.04 13.14
N THR A 16 7.70 18.62 13.98
CA THR A 16 9.12 19.03 13.88
C THR A 16 9.95 18.09 13.00
N VAL A 17 9.55 16.82 12.86
CA VAL A 17 10.31 15.80 12.10
C VAL A 17 9.65 15.45 10.76
N VAL A 18 8.31 15.41 10.69
CA VAL A 18 7.59 14.98 9.47
C VAL A 18 7.56 16.10 8.42
N LEU A 19 7.35 17.36 8.80
CA LEU A 19 7.31 18.47 7.83
C LEU A 19 8.64 18.66 7.06
N PRO A 20 9.83 18.63 7.69
CA PRO A 20 11.09 18.75 6.96
C PRO A 20 11.41 17.51 6.10
N ALA A 21 11.09 16.30 6.57
CA ALA A 21 11.30 15.05 5.83
C ALA A 21 10.39 14.94 4.59
N VAL A 22 9.20 15.55 4.64
CA VAL A 22 8.26 15.66 3.51
C VAL A 22 8.68 16.74 2.50
N LEU A 23 9.45 17.75 2.92
CA LEU A 23 9.90 18.87 2.06
C LEU A 23 11.24 18.62 1.35
N SER A 24 11.95 17.53 1.68
CA SER A 24 13.23 17.14 1.06
C SER A 24 13.03 15.89 0.19
N THR A 25 12.42 16.05 -0.99
CA THR A 25 12.06 14.93 -1.87
C THR A 25 12.82 14.95 -3.19
N SER A 26 13.77 14.03 -3.34
CA SER A 26 14.24 13.54 -4.64
C SER A 26 13.54 12.21 -4.92
N HIS A 27 12.95 12.10 -6.11
CA HIS A 27 12.13 10.99 -6.58
C HIS A 27 12.93 9.70 -6.75
N HIS A 28 12.45 8.54 -6.28
CA HIS A 28 12.79 7.24 -6.88
C HIS A 28 11.62 6.24 -6.79
N LEU A 29 11.24 5.73 -7.98
CA LEU A 29 10.46 4.54 -8.33
C LEU A 29 8.90 4.57 -8.41
N MET A 30 8.49 4.34 -9.67
CA MET A 30 7.26 3.70 -10.19
C MET A 30 5.91 4.43 -10.03
N CYS A 31 5.93 5.75 -10.17
CA CYS A 31 4.94 6.45 -11.00
C CYS A 31 5.73 7.38 -11.91
N GLY A 32 6.45 6.80 -12.88
CA GLY A 32 7.29 7.57 -13.79
C GLY A 32 6.41 8.46 -14.65
N ASN A 33 6.48 9.78 -14.46
CA ASN A 33 6.11 10.70 -15.53
C ASN A 33 6.83 10.23 -16.80
N ASN A 34 6.13 10.18 -17.93
CA ASN A 34 6.80 9.91 -19.19
C ASN A 34 7.96 10.89 -19.33
N PRO A 35 9.18 10.44 -19.67
CA PRO A 35 10.30 11.35 -19.82
C PRO A 35 9.95 12.41 -20.86
N GLU A 36 9.86 13.66 -20.42
CA GLU A 36 9.71 14.81 -21.31
C GLU A 36 11.03 15.03 -22.06
N GLY A 37 10.96 15.62 -23.25
CA GLY A 37 12.16 15.92 -24.04
C GLY A 37 12.94 14.69 -24.51
N ILE A 38 12.31 13.52 -24.69
CA ILE A 38 13.00 12.30 -25.16
C ILE A 38 13.73 12.48 -26.50
N ALA A 39 13.29 13.44 -27.31
CA ALA A 39 13.86 13.81 -28.60
C ALA A 39 14.84 14.99 -28.53
N ASP A 40 14.97 15.63 -27.37
CA ASP A 40 15.86 16.76 -27.17
C ASP A 40 17.32 16.28 -27.08
N ASN A 41 18.27 17.21 -27.25
CA ASN A 41 19.71 16.94 -27.15
C ASN A 41 20.16 15.73 -27.99
N ASP A 42 19.74 15.68 -29.25
CA ASP A 42 20.11 14.62 -30.20
C ASP A 42 19.80 13.20 -29.68
N TRP A 43 18.63 13.03 -29.05
CA TRP A 43 18.15 11.73 -28.57
C TRP A 43 19.02 11.09 -27.49
N GLU A 44 19.82 11.87 -26.75
CA GLU A 44 20.72 11.35 -25.73
C GLU A 44 19.97 10.52 -24.67
N LEU A 45 18.81 11.01 -24.22
CA LEU A 45 17.98 10.32 -23.25
C LEU A 45 17.44 8.99 -23.82
N LEU A 46 16.98 9.00 -25.08
CA LEU A 46 16.54 7.78 -25.75
C LEU A 46 17.69 6.77 -25.88
N HIS A 47 18.90 7.21 -26.25
CA HIS A 47 20.08 6.37 -26.29
C HIS A 47 20.39 5.73 -24.93
N LYS A 48 20.29 6.49 -23.84
CA LYS A 48 20.47 5.97 -22.47
C LYS A 48 19.40 4.92 -22.12
N LEU A 49 18.12 5.20 -22.41
CA LEU A 49 17.02 4.27 -22.16
C LEU A 49 17.17 2.98 -22.97
N VAL A 50 17.50 3.08 -24.27
CA VAL A 50 17.71 1.92 -25.13
C VAL A 50 18.90 1.08 -24.65
N LYS A 51 20.02 1.70 -24.28
CA LYS A 51 21.16 0.98 -23.68
C LYS A 51 20.76 0.26 -22.40
N ARG A 52 20.02 0.94 -21.51
CA ARG A 52 19.53 0.35 -20.26
C ARG A 52 18.61 -0.84 -20.52
N TRP A 53 17.70 -0.76 -21.49
CA TRP A 53 16.84 -1.89 -21.86
C TRP A 53 17.60 -3.02 -22.54
N ALA A 54 18.58 -2.70 -23.40
CA ALA A 54 19.40 -3.69 -24.09
C ALA A 54 20.29 -4.48 -23.11
N ASN A 55 20.72 -3.84 -22.02
CA ASN A 55 21.52 -4.47 -20.98
C ASN A 55 20.67 -5.08 -19.85
N ALA A 56 19.36 -4.83 -19.82
CA ALA A 56 18.49 -5.34 -18.76
C ALA A 56 18.36 -6.87 -18.82
N THR A 57 18.17 -7.49 -17.66
CA THR A 57 17.82 -8.90 -17.55
C THR A 57 16.31 -9.06 -17.49
N ILE A 58 15.83 -10.21 -17.99
CA ILE A 58 14.44 -10.59 -17.86
C ILE A 58 14.22 -11.15 -16.45
N ARG A 59 13.28 -10.57 -15.71
CA ARG A 59 12.78 -11.09 -14.43
C ARG A 59 11.30 -11.42 -14.54
N HIS A 60 10.86 -12.46 -13.84
CA HIS A 60 9.43 -12.76 -13.73
C HIS A 60 8.78 -11.82 -12.71
N HIS A 61 7.56 -11.39 -13.02
CA HIS A 61 6.77 -10.55 -12.15
C HIS A 61 5.33 -11.05 -12.15
N ASP A 62 4.82 -11.37 -10.98
CA ASP A 62 3.52 -11.98 -10.82
C ASP A 62 2.42 -10.93 -10.87
N VAL A 63 1.33 -11.30 -11.53
CA VAL A 63 0.08 -10.55 -11.54
C VAL A 63 -0.92 -11.38 -10.78
N TRP A 64 -1.61 -10.73 -9.86
CA TRP A 64 -2.54 -11.34 -8.93
C TRP A 64 -3.95 -10.95 -9.28
N GLU A 65 -4.88 -11.88 -9.10
CA GLU A 65 -6.31 -11.65 -9.16
C GLU A 65 -6.82 -11.43 -7.74
N VAL A 66 -7.49 -10.30 -7.50
CA VAL A 66 -8.19 -10.00 -6.25
C VAL A 66 -9.68 -9.98 -6.55
N THR A 67 -10.44 -10.93 -6.01
CA THR A 67 -11.88 -11.01 -6.18
C THR A 67 -12.57 -10.69 -4.86
N VAL A 68 -13.28 -9.56 -4.82
CA VAL A 68 -14.11 -9.16 -3.69
C VAL A 68 -15.54 -9.65 -3.95
N ASN A 69 -16.06 -10.49 -3.08
CA ASN A 69 -17.45 -10.97 -3.13
C ASN A 69 -18.28 -10.16 -2.13
N LEU A 70 -19.47 -9.76 -2.55
CA LEU A 70 -20.39 -8.93 -1.80
C LEU A 70 -21.66 -9.72 -1.48
N ASP A 71 -22.38 -9.34 -0.43
CA ASP A 71 -23.69 -9.90 -0.15
C ASP A 71 -24.61 -9.71 -1.37
N HIS A 72 -25.36 -10.76 -1.71
CA HIS A 72 -26.22 -10.76 -2.89
C HIS A 72 -27.40 -9.79 -2.80
N ASN A 73 -27.82 -9.40 -1.60
CA ASN A 73 -29.03 -8.61 -1.38
C ASN A 73 -28.74 -7.13 -1.22
N ASP A 74 -27.69 -6.79 -0.46
CA ASP A 74 -27.38 -5.42 -0.08
C ASP A 74 -25.88 -5.06 -0.19
N GLY A 75 -25.10 -5.93 -0.82
CA GLY A 75 -23.69 -5.69 -1.09
C GLY A 75 -23.49 -4.62 -2.15
N GLN A 76 -22.62 -3.64 -1.88
CA GLN A 76 -22.29 -2.56 -2.81
C GLN A 76 -20.78 -2.36 -2.91
N LEU A 77 -20.33 -1.90 -4.08
CA LEU A 77 -18.97 -1.45 -4.28
C LEU A 77 -18.99 0.01 -4.71
N LEU A 78 -18.37 0.88 -3.92
CA LEU A 78 -18.32 2.31 -4.11
C LEU A 78 -16.89 2.76 -4.42
N LYS A 79 -16.76 3.80 -5.22
CA LYS A 79 -15.48 4.48 -5.49
C LYS A 79 -15.68 5.98 -5.63
N ILE A 80 -14.60 6.76 -5.58
CA ILE A 80 -14.67 8.20 -5.83
C ILE A 80 -14.79 8.48 -7.32
N GLY A 81 -15.92 9.07 -7.72
CA GLY A 81 -16.18 9.51 -9.08
C GLY A 81 -15.48 10.83 -9.43
N LYS A 82 -15.61 11.24 -10.69
CA LYS A 82 -15.02 12.50 -11.21
C LYS A 82 -15.49 13.76 -10.45
N GLU A 83 -16.70 13.71 -9.91
CA GLU A 83 -17.31 14.78 -9.12
C GLU A 83 -16.89 14.76 -7.65
N LYS A 84 -15.90 13.94 -7.28
CA LYS A 84 -15.36 13.84 -5.91
C LYS A 84 -16.39 13.37 -4.87
N VAL A 85 -17.38 12.61 -5.34
CA VAL A 85 -18.40 11.95 -4.53
C VAL A 85 -18.30 10.44 -4.71
N GLU A 86 -18.82 9.69 -3.75
CA GLU A 86 -18.92 8.23 -3.86
C GLU A 86 -19.96 7.87 -4.91
N VAL A 87 -19.55 7.00 -5.83
CA VAL A 87 -20.40 6.47 -6.90
C VAL A 87 -20.34 4.97 -6.82
N GLU A 88 -21.50 4.34 -6.85
CA GLU A 88 -21.64 2.89 -6.92
C GLU A 88 -21.17 2.37 -8.27
N GLU A 89 -20.31 1.36 -8.24
CA GLU A 89 -20.00 0.57 -9.42
C GLU A 89 -21.19 -0.33 -9.73
N HIS A 90 -21.73 -0.21 -10.93
CA HIS A 90 -22.73 -1.18 -11.40
C HIS A 90 -22.06 -2.53 -11.63
N LEU A 91 -22.39 -3.49 -10.77
CA LEU A 91 -21.92 -4.86 -10.87
C LEU A 91 -23.01 -5.76 -11.49
N GLU A 92 -22.64 -6.58 -12.48
CA GLU A 92 -23.56 -7.57 -13.07
C GLU A 92 -23.78 -8.77 -12.15
N VAL A 93 -22.82 -9.03 -11.27
CA VAL A 93 -22.80 -10.11 -10.27
C VAL A 93 -22.33 -9.49 -8.96
N ALA A 94 -22.72 -10.05 -7.80
CA ALA A 94 -22.30 -9.60 -6.47
C ALA A 94 -20.80 -9.90 -6.17
N SER A 95 -19.93 -9.63 -7.14
CA SER A 95 -18.50 -9.83 -7.06
C SER A 95 -17.78 -8.91 -8.05
N LYS A 96 -16.60 -8.42 -7.67
CA LYS A 96 -15.71 -7.67 -8.57
C LYS A 96 -14.31 -8.26 -8.52
N THR A 97 -13.73 -8.43 -9.70
CA THR A 97 -12.34 -8.88 -9.86
C THR A 97 -11.45 -7.73 -10.30
N PHE A 98 -10.32 -7.61 -9.62
CA PHE A 98 -9.23 -6.67 -9.89
C PHE A 98 -7.96 -7.45 -10.24
N HIS A 99 -7.06 -6.79 -10.97
CA HIS A 99 -5.72 -7.31 -11.23
C HIS A 99 -4.71 -6.41 -10.53
N MET A 100 -3.80 -7.04 -9.80
CA MET A 100 -2.83 -6.38 -8.92
C MET A 100 -1.41 -6.78 -9.31
N VAL A 101 -0.50 -5.81 -9.32
CA VAL A 101 0.93 -6.00 -9.64
C VAL A 101 1.82 -5.60 -8.47
N ASN A 102 1.37 -4.71 -7.59
CA ASN A 102 2.17 -4.19 -6.48
C ASN A 102 1.62 -4.65 -5.13
N TYR A 103 0.39 -4.25 -4.79
CA TYR A 103 -0.18 -4.54 -3.48
C TYR A 103 -1.71 -4.37 -3.44
N PHE A 104 -2.30 -5.07 -2.47
CA PHE A 104 -3.69 -4.97 -2.08
C PHE A 104 -3.72 -4.77 -0.57
N SER A 105 -4.52 -3.85 -0.06
CA SER A 105 -4.65 -3.68 1.39
C SER A 105 -6.08 -3.37 1.80
N ILE A 106 -6.35 -3.62 3.08
CA ILE A 106 -7.62 -3.38 3.73
C ILE A 106 -7.37 -2.64 5.04
N GLY A 107 -8.16 -1.62 5.30
CA GLY A 107 -8.20 -0.95 6.58
C GLY A 107 -8.15 0.57 6.50
N GLN A 108 -7.60 1.18 7.54
CA GLN A 108 -7.64 2.60 7.79
C GLN A 108 -6.93 3.41 6.70
N GLU A 109 -5.84 2.90 6.13
CA GLU A 109 -5.08 3.56 5.08
C GLU A 109 -5.94 3.75 3.82
N SER A 110 -6.74 2.75 3.50
CA SER A 110 -7.63 2.77 2.36
C SER A 110 -8.78 3.76 2.57
N GLN A 111 -9.32 3.82 3.79
CA GLN A 111 -10.32 4.82 4.15
C GLN A 111 -9.78 6.25 4.03
N VAL A 112 -8.53 6.48 4.48
CA VAL A 112 -7.85 7.76 4.36
C VAL A 112 -7.58 8.08 2.89
N GLY A 113 -7.11 7.12 2.10
CA GLY A 113 -6.88 7.28 0.67
C GLY A 113 -8.15 7.65 -0.10
N MET A 114 -9.28 7.05 0.24
CA MET A 114 -10.57 7.39 -0.35
C MET A 114 -11.04 8.80 0.03
N HIS A 115 -10.85 9.21 1.29
CA HIS A 115 -11.12 10.59 1.71
C HIS A 115 -10.16 11.60 1.05
N PHE A 116 -8.91 11.19 0.86
CA PHE A 116 -7.92 11.95 0.11
C PHE A 116 -8.37 12.16 -1.34
N ASP A 117 -8.88 11.13 -2.02
CA ASP A 117 -9.34 11.24 -3.41
C ASP A 117 -10.51 12.22 -3.60
N LYS A 118 -11.38 12.38 -2.59
CA LYS A 118 -12.41 13.45 -2.58
C LYS A 118 -11.75 14.85 -2.64
N HIS A 119 -10.60 15.02 -2.02
CA HIS A 119 -9.93 16.32 -1.89
C HIS A 119 -8.73 16.50 -2.83
N ARG A 120 -8.30 15.44 -3.53
CA ARG A 120 -7.13 15.44 -4.42
C ARG A 120 -7.15 16.62 -5.37
N THR A 121 -6.01 17.28 -5.47
CA THR A 121 -5.82 18.44 -6.35
C THR A 121 -4.95 18.06 -7.54
N LYS A 122 -4.80 18.97 -8.50
CA LYS A 122 -3.99 18.73 -9.70
C LYS A 122 -2.48 18.93 -9.48
N SER A 123 -2.06 19.45 -8.31
CA SER A 123 -0.66 19.73 -8.01
C SER A 123 -0.05 18.61 -7.16
N GLN A 124 1.12 18.10 -7.55
CA GLN A 124 1.83 17.05 -6.82
C GLN A 124 2.27 17.51 -5.41
N THR A 125 2.74 18.76 -5.27
CA THR A 125 3.11 19.32 -3.97
C THR A 125 1.88 19.53 -3.08
N CYS A 126 0.76 19.93 -3.66
CA CYS A 126 -0.49 20.06 -2.93
C CYS A 126 -1.07 18.68 -2.55
N ASN A 127 -0.88 17.65 -3.38
CA ASN A 127 -1.26 16.28 -3.05
C ASN A 127 -0.45 15.74 -1.86
N LEU A 128 0.86 16.03 -1.79
CA LEU A 128 1.67 15.67 -0.63
C LEU A 128 1.21 16.38 0.66
N PHE A 129 0.87 17.68 0.57
CA PHE A 129 0.29 18.43 1.69
C PHE A 129 -1.11 17.95 2.09
N VAL A 130 -1.96 17.56 1.13
CA VAL A 130 -3.30 17.02 1.41
C VAL A 130 -3.19 15.61 2.01
N TYR A 131 -2.18 14.80 1.66
CA TYR A 131 -1.92 13.52 2.33
C TYR A 131 -1.48 13.74 3.79
N GLY A 132 -0.54 14.67 4.01
CA GLY A 132 -0.11 15.04 5.36
C GLY A 132 -1.24 15.65 6.20
N ALA A 133 -2.05 16.52 5.60
CA ALA A 133 -3.19 17.16 6.27
C ALA A 133 -4.36 16.19 6.49
N ALA A 134 -4.63 15.26 5.57
CA ALA A 134 -5.65 14.22 5.74
C ALA A 134 -5.24 13.26 6.85
N GLY A 135 -3.98 12.80 6.87
CA GLY A 135 -3.44 12.02 7.99
C GLY A 135 -3.53 12.77 9.32
N PHE A 136 -3.19 14.05 9.33
CA PHE A 136 -3.26 14.90 10.52
C PHE A 136 -4.70 15.17 11.00
N VAL A 137 -5.65 15.44 10.10
CA VAL A 137 -7.07 15.61 10.43
C VAL A 137 -7.69 14.31 10.94
N GLN A 138 -7.23 13.17 10.42
CA GLN A 138 -7.62 11.84 10.91
C GLN A 138 -7.10 11.59 12.34
N GLU A 139 -5.83 11.90 12.61
CA GLU A 139 -5.23 11.81 13.95
C GLU A 139 -5.91 12.74 14.97
N LEU A 140 -6.52 13.84 14.51
CA LEU A 140 -7.25 14.80 15.35
C LEU A 140 -8.67 14.37 15.77
N ARG A 141 -9.06 13.10 15.56
CA ARG A 141 -10.18 12.42 16.25
C ARG A 141 -11.61 12.88 15.94
N CYS A 142 -12.02 12.85 14.67
CA CYS A 142 -13.45 12.98 14.33
C CYS A 142 -14.05 11.81 13.53
N TRP A 143 -13.24 10.90 12.99
CA TRP A 143 -13.72 9.73 12.24
C TRP A 143 -13.35 8.42 12.95
N GLY A 144 -14.24 7.42 12.87
CA GLY A 144 -14.02 6.12 13.50
C GLY A 144 -12.84 5.41 12.84
N VAL A 145 -11.88 5.00 13.65
CA VAL A 145 -10.71 4.23 13.19
C VAL A 145 -11.14 2.80 12.91
N GLN A 146 -10.82 2.32 11.72
CA GLN A 146 -10.95 0.92 11.34
C GLN A 146 -9.76 0.13 11.86
N HIS A 147 -10.07 -0.98 12.52
CA HIS A 147 -9.06 -1.93 12.93
C HIS A 147 -9.35 -3.29 12.30
N VAL A 148 -8.32 -3.94 11.76
CA VAL A 148 -8.43 -5.19 11.00
C VAL A 148 -9.13 -6.28 11.81
N GLY A 149 -8.86 -6.37 13.12
CA GLY A 149 -9.50 -7.35 13.99
C GLY A 149 -11.01 -7.18 14.15
N ASN A 150 -11.57 -6.04 13.72
CA ASN A 150 -13.01 -5.80 13.66
C ASN A 150 -13.57 -5.93 12.23
N LEU A 151 -12.72 -6.10 11.22
CA LEU A 151 -13.13 -6.20 9.81
C LEU A 151 -13.05 -7.64 9.30
N VAL A 152 -11.92 -8.30 9.54
CA VAL A 152 -11.58 -9.62 9.01
C VAL A 152 -11.85 -10.66 10.10
N ALA A 153 -12.80 -11.54 9.85
CA ALA A 153 -13.11 -12.65 10.74
C ALA A 153 -12.00 -13.71 10.67
N ASN A 154 -11.67 -14.15 9.45
CA ASN A 154 -10.67 -15.18 9.24
C ASN A 154 -9.82 -14.91 7.99
N LEU A 155 -8.57 -15.37 8.03
CA LEU A 155 -7.67 -15.41 6.87
C LEU A 155 -7.11 -16.82 6.74
N TYR A 156 -7.13 -17.37 5.52
CA TYR A 156 -6.66 -18.71 5.20
C TYR A 156 -5.64 -18.69 4.06
N LYS A 157 -4.71 -19.64 4.05
CA LYS A 157 -3.91 -19.98 2.86
C LYS A 157 -4.80 -20.75 1.89
N GLY A 158 -4.68 -20.45 0.60
CA GLY A 158 -5.51 -21.04 -0.43
C GLY A 158 -6.64 -20.11 -0.89
N ASP A 159 -7.41 -20.56 -1.87
CA ASP A 159 -8.50 -19.79 -2.50
C ASP A 159 -9.88 -20.07 -1.89
N ARG A 160 -9.92 -20.78 -0.75
CA ARG A 160 -11.15 -21.20 -0.08
C ARG A 160 -10.91 -21.38 1.42
N LYS A 161 -12.02 -21.37 2.17
CA LYS A 161 -12.05 -21.73 3.58
C LYS A 161 -11.57 -23.17 3.79
N ASP A 162 -10.50 -23.32 4.56
CA ASP A 162 -9.94 -24.60 4.96
C ASP A 162 -9.19 -24.43 6.29
N ASN A 163 -9.74 -24.98 7.38
CA ASN A 163 -9.20 -24.81 8.72
C ASN A 163 -7.77 -25.35 8.87
N ALA A 164 -7.35 -26.31 8.04
CA ALA A 164 -5.95 -26.78 8.05
C ALA A 164 -4.96 -25.70 7.59
N ASN A 165 -5.46 -24.65 6.94
CA ASN A 165 -4.72 -23.55 6.35
C ASN A 165 -5.02 -22.20 7.02
N LEU A 166 -5.62 -22.20 8.21
CA LEU A 166 -5.93 -21.00 8.97
C LEU A 166 -4.65 -20.20 9.31
N ILE A 167 -4.66 -18.90 9.01
CA ILE A 167 -3.58 -17.95 9.33
C ILE A 167 -4.00 -17.04 10.48
N LEU A 168 -5.27 -16.66 10.52
CA LEU A 168 -5.85 -15.75 11.50
C LEU A 168 -7.29 -16.15 11.78
N ASP A 169 -7.65 -16.16 13.05
CA ASP A 169 -9.02 -16.18 13.55
C ASP A 169 -9.23 -15.07 14.58
N SER A 170 -9.96 -14.02 14.19
CA SER A 170 -10.21 -12.85 15.05
C SER A 170 -11.21 -13.14 16.17
N GLU A 171 -12.04 -14.19 16.06
CA GLU A 171 -12.99 -14.64 17.10
C GLU A 171 -12.60 -15.98 17.76
N GLY A 172 -11.46 -16.55 17.36
CA GLY A 172 -11.08 -17.91 17.70
C GLY A 172 -10.90 -18.17 19.20
N ASP A 173 -11.06 -19.44 19.58
CA ASP A 173 -10.79 -19.92 20.92
C ASP A 173 -9.30 -19.78 21.30
N ALA A 174 -9.01 -19.87 22.60
CA ALA A 174 -7.65 -19.85 23.13
C ALA A 174 -6.79 -20.96 22.50
N GLY A 175 -5.91 -20.59 21.56
CA GLY A 175 -4.99 -21.49 20.87
C GLY A 175 -4.92 -21.30 19.36
N GLU A 176 -5.93 -20.68 18.75
CA GLU A 176 -5.88 -20.32 17.33
C GLU A 176 -5.06 -19.05 17.10
N PRO A 177 -4.39 -18.89 15.94
CA PRO A 177 -3.62 -17.68 15.62
C PRO A 177 -4.49 -16.43 15.59
N GLN A 178 -4.14 -15.43 16.42
CA GLN A 178 -4.82 -14.13 16.49
C GLN A 178 -3.86 -12.99 16.11
N LEU A 179 -4.37 -11.86 15.62
CA LEU A 179 -3.55 -10.68 15.37
C LEU A 179 -2.99 -10.15 16.70
N ILE A 180 -1.69 -9.84 16.73
CA ILE A 180 -1.09 -9.20 17.90
C ILE A 180 -1.50 -7.73 17.92
N GLY A 181 -2.32 -7.36 18.90
CA GLY A 181 -2.86 -6.02 19.04
C GLY A 181 -4.14 -5.86 18.23
N ASN A 182 -4.39 -4.64 17.72
CA ASN A 182 -5.52 -4.39 16.84
C ASN A 182 -5.08 -3.45 15.70
N PRO A 183 -4.35 -3.98 14.69
CA PRO A 183 -3.72 -3.15 13.69
C PRO A 183 -4.73 -2.40 12.83
N GLU A 184 -4.32 -1.26 12.31
CA GLU A 184 -5.15 -0.40 11.46
C GLU A 184 -5.15 -0.85 9.99
N SER A 185 -4.14 -1.62 9.57
CA SER A 185 -4.00 -2.07 8.17
C SER A 185 -3.58 -3.53 8.06
N LEU A 186 -4.09 -4.22 7.03
CA LEU A 186 -3.66 -5.52 6.55
C LEU A 186 -3.27 -5.39 5.08
N MET A 187 -2.03 -5.73 4.72
CA MET A 187 -1.50 -5.54 3.38
C MET A 187 -0.95 -6.84 2.80
N PHE A 188 -1.21 -7.05 1.51
CA PHE A 188 -0.72 -8.13 0.67
C PHE A 188 0.24 -7.52 -0.35
N LEU A 189 1.51 -7.86 -0.25
CA LEU A 189 2.59 -7.23 -0.99
C LEU A 189 3.15 -8.20 -2.02
N ASN A 190 3.25 -7.76 -3.28
CA ASN A 190 4.05 -8.43 -4.31
C ASN A 190 5.42 -7.76 -4.45
N ILE A 191 5.50 -6.45 -4.15
CA ILE A 191 6.74 -5.70 -4.06
C ILE A 191 6.90 -5.07 -2.67
N ASN A 192 8.14 -4.98 -2.20
CA ASN A 192 8.50 -4.48 -0.89
C ASN A 192 8.88 -3.01 -1.04
N SER A 193 7.95 -2.25 -1.57
CA SER A 193 8.11 -0.83 -1.83
C SER A 193 6.73 -0.19 -1.78
N TYR A 194 6.52 0.63 -0.77
CA TYR A 194 5.30 1.40 -0.57
C TYR A 194 5.61 2.90 -0.50
N ALA A 195 4.59 3.74 -0.70
CA ALA A 195 4.71 5.20 -0.67
C ALA A 195 5.84 5.77 -1.58
N GLY A 196 5.99 5.22 -2.79
CA GLY A 196 7.01 5.64 -3.75
C GLY A 196 8.44 5.27 -3.32
N GLY A 197 8.62 4.05 -2.82
CA GLY A 197 9.94 3.52 -2.44
C GLY A 197 10.46 3.96 -1.07
N LYS A 198 9.60 4.57 -0.24
CA LYS A 198 9.98 5.11 1.07
C LYS A 198 9.63 4.21 2.25
N ALA A 199 8.93 3.11 2.01
CA ALA A 199 8.58 2.16 3.04
C ALA A 199 8.81 0.74 2.52
N HIS A 200 9.42 -0.08 3.37
CA HIS A 200 9.83 -1.45 3.09
C HIS A 200 9.26 -2.33 4.19
N LEU A 201 8.01 -2.71 4.03
CA LEU A 201 7.19 -3.30 5.09
C LEU A 201 7.49 -4.80 5.35
N TRP A 202 8.24 -5.46 4.46
CA TRP A 202 8.66 -6.85 4.62
C TRP A 202 10.17 -6.95 4.82
N GLN A 203 10.60 -7.07 6.08
CA GLN A 203 12.02 -7.15 6.45
C GLN A 203 12.26 -8.18 7.55
N SER A 204 13.47 -8.71 7.64
CA SER A 204 13.86 -9.66 8.69
C SER A 204 13.71 -9.10 10.11
N GLU A 205 13.83 -7.79 10.24
CA GLU A 205 13.78 -7.02 11.48
C GLU A 205 12.35 -6.77 11.97
N CYS A 206 11.35 -6.95 11.10
CA CYS A 206 9.95 -6.78 11.45
C CYS A 206 9.47 -7.91 12.35
N ASP A 207 8.75 -7.54 13.41
CA ASP A 207 8.13 -8.49 14.35
C ASP A 207 7.08 -9.37 13.65
N VAL A 208 6.77 -10.52 14.25
CA VAL A 208 5.63 -11.35 13.83
C VAL A 208 4.31 -10.69 14.24
N GLY A 209 3.30 -10.77 13.37
CA GLY A 209 1.99 -10.13 13.56
C GLY A 209 0.89 -11.00 14.14
N VAL A 210 1.15 -12.29 14.39
CA VAL A 210 0.18 -13.26 14.91
C VAL A 210 0.70 -14.04 16.11
N ASP A 211 -0.20 -14.42 17.02
CA ASP A 211 0.07 -15.27 18.20
C ASP A 211 -0.96 -16.42 18.27
N PRO A 212 -0.54 -17.70 18.27
CA PRO A 212 0.85 -18.18 18.16
C PRO A 212 1.54 -17.76 16.85
N PRO A 213 2.88 -17.58 16.88
CA PRO A 213 3.64 -17.25 15.68
C PRO A 213 3.56 -18.40 14.66
N PRO A 214 3.71 -18.10 13.36
CA PRO A 214 3.71 -19.13 12.35
C PRO A 214 4.94 -20.05 12.50
N PRO A 215 4.90 -21.29 11.99
CA PRO A 215 6.01 -22.24 12.12
C PRO A 215 7.35 -21.66 11.68
N SER A 216 8.42 -21.93 12.43
CA SER A 216 9.75 -21.40 12.13
C SER A 216 10.18 -21.72 10.69
N GLY A 217 10.68 -20.71 9.98
CA GLY A 217 11.10 -20.83 8.57
C GLY A 217 9.96 -20.74 7.55
N SER A 218 8.70 -20.52 7.97
CA SER A 218 7.59 -20.29 7.02
C SER A 218 7.57 -18.89 6.42
N LEU A 219 8.36 -17.95 6.96
CA LEU A 219 8.48 -16.58 6.47
C LEU A 219 9.88 -16.42 5.86
N SER A 220 9.97 -16.20 4.54
CA SER A 220 11.23 -15.87 3.87
C SER A 220 11.62 -14.43 4.12
N ASP A 221 12.88 -14.16 4.45
CA ASP A 221 13.38 -12.78 4.59
C ASP A 221 13.59 -12.09 3.24
N GLU A 222 13.79 -12.86 2.17
CA GLU A 222 13.87 -12.33 0.81
C GLU A 222 12.49 -12.37 0.15
N GLN A 223 12.07 -11.22 -0.37
CA GLN A 223 10.91 -11.11 -1.25
C GLN A 223 11.34 -11.18 -2.71
N ASP A 224 10.57 -11.92 -3.51
CA ASP A 224 10.68 -11.94 -4.96
C ASP A 224 9.28 -11.82 -5.63
N PRO A 225 8.94 -10.69 -6.29
CA PRO A 225 7.69 -10.53 -7.03
C PRO A 225 7.39 -11.58 -8.10
N GLY A 226 8.34 -12.48 -8.42
CA GLY A 226 8.16 -13.55 -9.41
C GLY A 226 8.08 -14.95 -8.83
N ASP A 227 8.08 -15.14 -7.50
CA ASP A 227 8.21 -16.48 -6.88
C ASP A 227 6.88 -17.23 -6.68
N GLY A 228 5.75 -16.63 -7.04
CA GLY A 228 4.42 -17.21 -6.87
C GLY A 228 3.83 -17.02 -5.48
N LYS A 229 4.36 -16.08 -4.67
CA LYS A 229 3.84 -15.78 -3.34
C LYS A 229 3.62 -14.29 -3.13
N LEU A 230 2.74 -13.96 -2.19
CA LEU A 230 2.63 -12.62 -1.61
C LEU A 230 3.07 -12.66 -0.16
N GLU A 231 3.55 -11.53 0.31
CA GLU A 231 3.84 -11.27 1.71
C GLU A 231 2.65 -10.57 2.35
N VAL A 232 2.21 -11.07 3.51
CA VAL A 232 1.13 -10.46 4.28
C VAL A 232 1.71 -9.80 5.51
N VAL A 233 1.42 -8.53 5.68
CA VAL A 233 1.85 -7.72 6.82
C VAL A 233 0.68 -6.97 7.45
N THR A 234 0.84 -6.60 8.72
CA THR A 234 -0.05 -5.65 9.38
C THR A 234 0.71 -4.41 9.79
N LEU A 235 0.01 -3.27 9.83
CA LEU A 235 0.54 -2.03 10.38
C LEU A 235 -0.28 -1.63 11.61
N PRO A 236 0.34 -1.48 12.78
CA PRO A 236 -0.36 -1.05 13.99
C PRO A 236 -1.03 0.33 13.81
N VAL A 237 -0.32 1.27 13.17
CA VAL A 237 -0.76 2.66 12.98
C VAL A 237 -0.34 3.14 11.59
N ILE A 238 -1.28 3.58 10.77
CA ILE A 238 -1.02 3.96 9.37
C ILE A 238 -0.20 5.25 9.23
N ALA A 239 -0.26 6.14 10.23
CA ALA A 239 0.53 7.38 10.22
C ALA A 239 2.04 7.11 10.23
N ASN A 240 2.43 5.94 10.74
CA ASN A 240 3.83 5.54 10.81
C ASN A 240 4.35 4.92 9.51
N ILE A 241 3.53 4.74 8.47
CA ILE A 241 3.99 4.29 7.15
C ILE A 241 5.10 5.22 6.61
N ALA A 242 4.95 6.53 6.78
CA ALA A 242 5.95 7.51 6.33
C ALA A 242 7.27 7.44 7.14
N LEU A 243 7.24 6.79 8.31
CA LEU A 243 8.38 6.61 9.20
C LEU A 243 8.89 5.16 9.21
N ASP A 244 8.34 4.28 8.37
CA ASP A 244 8.61 2.85 8.46
C ASP A 244 10.09 2.52 8.22
N ASN A 245 10.76 3.26 7.32
CA ASN A 245 12.21 3.17 7.11
C ASN A 245 13.07 3.45 8.37
N LEU A 246 12.48 3.98 9.44
CA LEU A 246 13.17 4.27 10.70
C LEU A 246 12.71 3.37 11.85
N VAL A 247 11.43 2.99 11.88
CA VAL A 247 10.81 2.36 13.05
C VAL A 247 10.40 0.91 12.78
N HIS A 248 10.33 0.48 11.52
CA HIS A 248 10.05 -0.89 11.08
C HIS A 248 8.83 -1.50 11.82
N GLN A 249 7.71 -0.78 11.82
CA GLN A 249 6.55 -1.14 12.63
C GLN A 249 5.62 -2.15 11.96
N ALA A 250 5.83 -2.41 10.68
CA ALA A 250 5.16 -3.51 10.00
C ALA A 250 5.42 -4.83 10.73
N ARG A 251 4.38 -5.66 10.80
CA ARG A 251 4.46 -7.00 11.40
C ARG A 251 4.13 -8.07 10.40
N ARG A 252 5.01 -9.05 10.27
CA ARG A 252 4.91 -10.15 9.30
C ARG A 252 3.90 -11.18 9.76
N VAL A 253 2.90 -11.45 8.92
CA VAL A 253 1.84 -12.41 9.21
C VAL A 253 2.13 -13.75 8.54
N CYS A 254 2.25 -13.76 7.22
CA CYS A 254 2.48 -14.99 6.46
C CYS A 254 3.00 -14.71 5.05
N GLN A 255 3.41 -15.78 4.35
CA GLN A 255 3.76 -15.77 2.93
C GLN A 255 3.17 -17.01 2.26
N ALA A 256 2.45 -16.86 1.14
CA ALA A 256 1.74 -17.93 0.44
C ALA A 256 1.31 -17.51 -0.98
N GLY A 257 0.93 -18.50 -1.80
CA GLY A 257 0.54 -18.28 -3.21
C GLY A 257 -0.95 -17.99 -3.47
N SER A 258 -1.78 -17.98 -2.43
CA SER A 258 -3.18 -17.55 -2.50
C SER A 258 -3.76 -17.40 -1.10
N TYR A 259 -4.83 -16.60 -1.01
CA TYR A 259 -5.50 -16.25 0.23
C TYR A 259 -7.01 -16.19 0.06
N PHE A 260 -7.70 -16.58 1.13
CA PHE A 260 -9.14 -16.42 1.30
C PHE A 260 -9.37 -15.64 2.59
N LEU A 261 -10.10 -14.53 2.48
CA LEU A 261 -10.48 -13.67 3.59
C LEU A 261 -11.99 -13.79 3.80
N GLU A 262 -12.40 -13.99 5.03
CA GLU A 262 -13.78 -13.95 5.47
C GLU A 262 -13.99 -12.69 6.31
N TYR A 263 -15.03 -11.92 6.01
CA TYR A 263 -15.35 -10.71 6.75
C TYR A 263 -16.43 -10.97 7.80
N PHE A 264 -16.44 -10.16 8.84
CA PHE A 264 -17.53 -10.21 9.81
C PHE A 264 -18.87 -9.84 9.18
N LYS A 265 -19.92 -10.50 9.65
CA LYS A 265 -21.31 -10.11 9.36
C LYS A 265 -21.85 -9.35 10.55
N ASN A 266 -22.33 -8.13 10.31
CA ASN A 266 -22.96 -7.29 11.33
C ASN A 266 -24.40 -6.97 10.91
N GLU A 267 -25.33 -6.96 11.86
CA GLU A 267 -26.74 -6.58 11.63
C GLU A 267 -26.86 -5.13 11.14
N ASP A 268 -25.94 -4.25 11.56
CA ASP A 268 -25.90 -2.84 11.14
C ASP A 268 -25.21 -2.64 9.77
N GLY A 269 -24.83 -3.73 9.11
CA GLY A 269 -24.01 -3.72 7.90
C GLY A 269 -22.52 -3.51 8.19
N MET A 270 -21.70 -3.90 7.22
CA MET A 270 -20.25 -3.88 7.30
C MET A 270 -19.68 -2.96 6.23
N ASN A 271 -18.76 -2.08 6.60
CA ASN A 271 -18.12 -1.15 5.68
C ASN A 271 -16.62 -1.42 5.69
N ILE A 272 -16.06 -1.79 4.53
CA ILE A 272 -14.64 -2.10 4.38
C ILE A 272 -14.06 -1.21 3.31
N TYR A 273 -12.99 -0.51 3.66
CA TYR A 273 -12.19 0.24 2.70
C TYR A 273 -10.97 -0.58 2.33
N PHE A 274 -10.69 -0.64 1.04
CA PHE A 274 -9.54 -1.37 0.51
C PHE A 274 -8.92 -0.62 -0.67
N GLU A 275 -7.68 -0.94 -1.00
CA GLU A 275 -7.03 -0.47 -2.21
C GLU A 275 -6.43 -1.62 -3.01
N VAL A 276 -6.39 -1.43 -4.33
CA VAL A 276 -5.64 -2.28 -5.26
C VAL A 276 -4.73 -1.39 -6.08
N ASP A 277 -3.42 -1.56 -5.95
CA ASP A 277 -2.39 -0.78 -6.65
C ASP A 277 -2.59 0.75 -6.57
N GLY A 278 -3.05 1.25 -5.41
CA GLY A 278 -3.28 2.67 -5.16
C GLY A 278 -4.62 3.23 -5.64
N GLU A 279 -5.52 2.38 -6.16
CA GLU A 279 -6.93 2.72 -6.38
C GLU A 279 -7.78 2.34 -5.18
N PHE A 280 -8.52 3.30 -4.62
CA PHE A 280 -9.30 3.12 -3.39
C PHE A 280 -10.77 2.78 -3.65
N TYR A 281 -11.29 1.86 -2.86
CA TYR A 281 -12.64 1.35 -2.94
C TYR A 281 -13.27 1.23 -1.55
N HIS A 282 -14.60 1.28 -1.52
CA HIS A 282 -15.42 1.06 -0.33
C HIS A 282 -16.44 -0.03 -0.63
N ALA A 283 -16.27 -1.18 0.02
CA ALA A 283 -17.24 -2.26 -0.03
C ALA A 283 -18.21 -2.17 1.14
N VAL A 284 -19.51 -2.15 0.82
CA VAL A 284 -20.60 -2.29 1.77
C VAL A 284 -21.05 -3.75 1.74
N ASN A 285 -21.16 -4.36 2.92
CA ASN A 285 -21.50 -5.77 3.14
C ASN A 285 -20.68 -6.75 2.27
N PRO A 286 -19.35 -6.70 2.30
CA PRO A 286 -18.54 -7.72 1.65
C PRO A 286 -18.65 -9.05 2.40
N ASP A 287 -18.78 -10.15 1.67
CA ASP A 287 -18.78 -11.50 2.24
C ASP A 287 -17.36 -12.05 2.38
N SER A 288 -16.55 -11.90 1.34
CA SER A 288 -15.20 -12.47 1.31
C SER A 288 -14.30 -11.80 0.28
N THR A 289 -13.01 -12.08 0.37
CA THR A 289 -12.05 -11.74 -0.70
C THR A 289 -11.13 -12.90 -0.98
N VAL A 290 -10.88 -13.15 -2.27
CA VAL A 290 -9.96 -14.18 -2.75
C VAL A 290 -8.80 -13.51 -3.46
N VAL A 291 -7.58 -13.84 -3.07
CA VAL A 291 -6.36 -13.38 -3.74
C VAL A 291 -5.63 -14.60 -4.29
N LYS A 292 -5.36 -14.65 -5.59
CA LYS A 292 -4.64 -15.78 -6.20
C LYS A 292 -3.78 -15.34 -7.37
N LEU A 293 -2.75 -16.12 -7.67
CA LEU A 293 -1.91 -15.89 -8.84
C LEU A 293 -2.76 -15.96 -10.12
N TYR A 294 -2.72 -14.90 -10.93
CA TYR A 294 -3.40 -14.85 -12.23
C TYR A 294 -2.48 -15.29 -13.36
N LYS A 295 -1.33 -14.61 -13.49
CA LYS A 295 -0.32 -14.91 -14.51
C LYS A 295 1.04 -14.38 -14.10
N LYS A 296 2.08 -14.84 -14.80
CA LYS A 296 3.43 -14.28 -14.70
C LYS A 296 3.74 -13.45 -15.94
N LEU A 297 4.27 -12.24 -15.72
CA LEU A 297 4.83 -11.39 -16.75
C LEU A 297 6.35 -11.50 -16.75
N GLN A 298 6.95 -11.11 -17.87
CA GLN A 298 8.39 -10.90 -17.99
C GLN A 298 8.65 -9.41 -18.05
N VAL A 299 9.46 -8.90 -17.11
CA VAL A 299 9.83 -7.49 -17.00
C VAL A 299 11.33 -7.32 -17.17
N LEU A 300 11.73 -6.16 -17.70
CA LEU A 300 13.14 -5.78 -17.80
C LEU A 300 13.60 -5.19 -16.47
N GLN A 301 14.60 -5.81 -15.84
CA GLN A 301 15.23 -5.33 -14.63
C GLN A 301 16.65 -4.85 -14.93
N LYS A 302 17.04 -3.71 -14.36
CA LYS A 302 18.43 -3.23 -14.41
C LYS A 302 19.34 -4.26 -13.74
N ASN A 303 20.50 -4.55 -14.34
CA ASN A 303 21.47 -5.45 -13.72
C ASN A 303 22.13 -4.77 -12.51
N LYS A 304 22.25 -5.50 -11.40
CA LYS A 304 22.94 -5.01 -10.19
C LYS A 304 24.42 -4.67 -10.44
N LEU A 305 25.06 -5.25 -11.46
CA LEU A 305 26.46 -4.97 -11.79
C LEU A 305 26.70 -3.55 -12.32
N ASP A 306 25.66 -2.91 -12.87
CA ASP A 306 25.73 -1.53 -13.37
C ASP A 306 25.59 -0.49 -12.24
N GLU A 307 25.32 -0.90 -11.00
CA GLU A 307 25.21 0.01 -9.83
C GLU A 307 26.57 0.56 -9.38
N ALA A 308 27.66 -0.15 -9.68
CA ALA A 308 29.02 0.26 -9.30
C ALA A 308 29.65 1.27 -10.29
N GLU A 309 29.15 1.38 -11.52
CA GLU A 309 29.65 2.34 -12.52
C GLU A 309 28.83 3.64 -12.54
N ASP A 310 27.55 3.60 -12.14
CA ASP A 310 26.67 4.78 -12.06
C ASP A 310 26.82 5.58 -10.75
N SER A 311 27.61 5.11 -9.77
CA SER A 311 27.87 5.88 -8.53
C SER A 311 28.83 7.06 -8.72
N ASP A 312 29.56 7.09 -9.84
CA ASP A 312 30.55 8.12 -10.16
C ASP A 312 30.07 9.11 -11.25
N SER A 313 28.88 8.90 -11.83
CA SER A 313 28.25 9.93 -12.66
C SER A 313 27.33 10.76 -11.78
N ASP A 314 27.75 12.00 -11.51
CA ASP A 314 26.92 13.06 -10.94
C ASP A 314 25.52 12.97 -11.55
N TRP A 315 24.55 12.61 -10.70
CA TRP A 315 23.15 12.64 -11.06
C TRP A 315 22.84 14.07 -11.50
N PHE A 316 22.58 14.26 -12.80
CA PHE A 316 21.89 15.43 -13.29
C PHE A 316 20.53 15.46 -12.59
N ASP A 317 20.39 16.31 -11.59
CA ASP A 317 19.10 16.69 -11.04
C ASP A 317 18.23 17.16 -12.20
N MET A 318 17.12 16.46 -12.46
CA MET A 318 16.12 16.89 -13.46
C MET A 318 15.46 18.23 -13.09
N ASP A 319 15.83 18.85 -11.96
CA ASP A 319 15.40 20.18 -11.54
C ASP A 319 16.16 21.32 -12.27
N ASP A 320 17.26 21.03 -12.99
CA ASP A 320 18.04 22.04 -13.72
C ASP A 320 17.45 22.46 -15.08
N PHE A 321 16.26 21.97 -15.43
CA PHE A 321 15.52 22.39 -16.63
C PHE A 321 14.28 23.23 -16.27
N VAL A 322 14.44 24.21 -15.38
CA VAL A 322 13.55 25.38 -15.36
C VAL A 322 14.13 26.40 -16.36
N PRO A 323 13.39 26.81 -17.41
CA PRO A 323 13.84 27.91 -18.26
C PRO A 323 13.93 29.18 -17.41
N ASP A 324 15.13 29.75 -17.29
CA ASP A 324 15.35 31.10 -16.78
C ASP A 324 14.46 32.09 -17.54
N GLY A 325 13.35 32.51 -16.93
CA GLY A 325 12.40 33.32 -17.68
C GLY A 325 11.09 33.68 -16.99
N MET A 326 11.13 34.19 -15.76
CA MET A 326 10.11 35.16 -15.31
C MET A 326 10.63 35.98 -14.12
N GLY A 327 11.27 37.10 -14.45
CA GLY A 327 11.48 38.19 -13.51
C GLY A 327 10.15 38.87 -13.22
N CYS A 328 9.65 38.75 -11.99
CA CYS A 328 8.62 39.63 -11.47
C CYS A 328 9.30 40.91 -10.94
N GLY A 329 9.26 41.97 -11.75
CA GLY A 329 9.36 43.33 -11.25
C GLY A 329 8.10 43.67 -10.44
N PHE A 330 8.31 44.47 -9.39
CA PHE A 330 7.36 45.01 -8.42
C PHE A 330 5.94 45.34 -8.91
#